data_AF-A0A5D8YTS5-F1
#
_entry.id   AF-A0A5D8YTS5-F1
#
_cell.length_a   1.000
_cell.length_b   1.000
_cell.length_c   1.000
_cell.angle_alpha   90.00
_cell.angle_beta   90.00
_cell.angle_gamma   90.00
#
_symmetry.space_group_name_H-M   'P 1'
#
loop_
_entity.id
_entity.type
_entity.pdbx_description
1 polymer ?
#
loop_
_entity_poly.entity_id
_entity_poly.type
_entity_poly.pdbx_seq_one_letter_code
_entity_poly.pdbx_strand_id
1 'polypeptide(L)'
;MKRIPLLTLALAVLLAAGIGACKKNKKDDDSSSCGTVCNKPLDNGQTAGTTPSGIVGKYKLTYHKVNNGGPFADGEQVNFELTSDNKLKVSTASDCVTIENPRATSPVEVSFPDNCKFNVSFAASASTQGGLNEVNVGSLTGQFYGQFRK
;
A
#
# COMPACT_ATOMS: atom_id res chain seq x y z
N MET A 1 8.59 -33.43 -70.39
CA MET A 1 9.19 -34.62 -69.74
C MET A 1 8.78 -34.57 -68.27
N LYS A 2 7.71 -35.28 -67.84
CA LYS A 2 7.67 -36.65 -67.26
C LYS A 2 8.53 -36.79 -66.00
N ARG A 3 8.14 -37.37 -64.85
CA ARG A 3 6.91 -37.75 -64.11
C ARG A 3 7.45 -38.28 -62.75
N ILE A 4 6.66 -38.18 -61.68
CA ILE A 4 6.93 -38.52 -60.26
C ILE A 4 7.16 -40.03 -60.02
N PRO A 5 7.81 -40.43 -58.89
CA PRO A 5 7.19 -41.39 -57.94
C PRO A 5 7.30 -40.85 -56.48
N LEU A 6 6.30 -40.81 -55.58
CA LEU A 6 5.33 -41.74 -54.96
C LEU A 6 5.95 -42.71 -53.91
N LEU A 7 5.24 -42.85 -52.77
CA LEU A 7 5.35 -43.80 -51.63
C LEU A 7 6.33 -43.43 -50.48
N THR A 8 6.08 -43.54 -49.17
CA THR A 8 4.92 -43.97 -48.33
C THR A 8 5.20 -43.66 -46.83
N LEU A 9 4.15 -43.34 -46.06
CA LEU A 9 3.78 -43.81 -44.71
C LEU A 9 4.73 -43.77 -43.49
N ALA A 10 4.31 -43.04 -42.43
CA ALA A 10 4.31 -43.42 -40.99
C ALA A 10 3.77 -42.21 -40.19
N LEU A 11 2.55 -42.18 -39.62
CA LEU A 11 1.96 -42.86 -38.46
C LEU A 11 2.61 -42.55 -37.09
N ALA A 12 1.77 -41.95 -36.20
CA ALA A 12 1.89 -41.74 -34.75
C ALA A 12 2.94 -40.69 -34.30
N VAL A 13 2.68 -39.82 -33.33
CA VAL A 13 2.37 -40.12 -31.92
C VAL A 13 1.55 -38.99 -31.28
N LEU A 14 0.55 -39.38 -30.48
CA LEU A 14 -0.18 -38.53 -29.53
C LEU A 14 0.79 -37.89 -28.53
N LEU A 15 0.63 -36.58 -28.28
CA LEU A 15 1.01 -35.99 -26.99
C LEU A 15 -0.19 -35.25 -26.41
N ALA A 16 -0.97 -35.98 -25.61
CA ALA A 16 -1.87 -35.41 -24.62
C ALA A 16 -1.07 -35.24 -23.32
N ALA A 17 -0.86 -34.01 -22.86
CA ALA A 17 -0.48 -33.74 -21.48
C ALA A 17 -0.76 -32.27 -21.09
N GLY A 18 -1.73 -32.09 -20.20
CA GLY A 18 -1.67 -31.06 -19.16
C GLY A 18 -2.18 -29.66 -19.50
N ILE A 19 -3.51 -29.50 -19.65
CA ILE A 19 -4.14 -28.28 -19.11
C ILE A 19 -4.02 -28.34 -17.59
N GLY A 20 -2.90 -27.81 -17.08
CA GLY A 20 -2.78 -27.44 -15.68
C GLY A 20 -3.82 -26.38 -15.39
N ALA A 21 -5.00 -26.81 -14.94
CA ALA A 21 -5.93 -25.94 -14.27
C ALA A 21 -5.23 -25.47 -12.99
N CYS A 22 -4.56 -24.32 -13.06
CA CYS A 22 -4.20 -23.57 -11.88
C CYS A 22 -5.51 -23.19 -11.20
N LYS A 23 -5.99 -24.04 -10.29
CA LYS A 23 -6.72 -23.59 -9.12
C LYS A 23 -5.77 -22.64 -8.41
N LYS A 24 -5.84 -21.35 -8.77
CA LYS A 24 -5.44 -20.29 -7.84
C LYS A 24 -6.38 -20.45 -6.66
N ASN A 25 -5.91 -21.20 -5.67
CA ASN A 25 -6.43 -21.09 -4.32
C ASN A 25 -6.45 -19.60 -4.03
N LYS A 26 -7.65 -19.02 -3.93
CA LYS A 26 -7.83 -17.78 -3.17
C LYS A 26 -7.36 -18.13 -1.78
N LYS A 27 -6.09 -17.87 -1.50
CA LYS A 27 -5.71 -17.53 -0.16
C LYS A 27 -6.42 -16.20 0.04
N ASP A 28 -7.43 -16.21 0.89
CA ASP A 28 -7.86 -14.98 1.53
C ASP A 28 -6.58 -14.27 1.98
N ASP A 29 -6.42 -13.01 1.54
CA ASP A 29 -5.27 -12.16 1.86
C ASP A 29 -5.27 -11.93 3.38
N ASP A 30 -4.75 -12.94 4.08
CA ASP A 30 -4.32 -12.87 5.44
C ASP A 30 -3.27 -11.76 5.47
N SER A 31 -3.41 -10.85 6.42
CA SER A 31 -2.57 -9.67 6.54
C SER A 31 -1.13 -10.09 6.81
N SER A 32 -0.38 -10.41 5.75
CA SER A 32 1.05 -10.61 5.83
C SER A 32 1.62 -9.27 6.27
N SER A 33 2.07 -9.22 7.52
CA SER A 33 2.71 -8.06 8.11
C SER A 33 3.74 -7.52 7.13
N CYS A 34 3.71 -6.21 6.82
CA CYS A 34 4.76 -5.60 6.04
C CYS A 34 6.12 -5.95 6.69
N GLY A 35 7.05 -6.52 5.91
CA GLY A 35 8.36 -6.93 6.45
C GLY A 35 9.21 -5.74 6.92
N THR A 36 8.97 -4.55 6.38
CA THR A 36 9.64 -3.31 6.80
C THR A 36 8.84 -2.63 7.91
N VAL A 37 9.52 -2.31 9.01
CA VAL A 37 8.96 -1.53 10.12
C VAL A 37 9.76 -0.23 10.28
N CYS A 38 9.10 0.92 10.15
CA CYS A 38 9.67 2.21 10.49
C CYS A 38 9.23 2.61 11.89
N ASN A 39 10.18 2.95 12.74
CA ASN A 39 9.93 3.35 14.11
C ASN A 39 10.83 4.54 14.44
N LYS A 40 10.38 5.75 14.07
CA LYS A 40 11.11 6.98 14.37
C LYS A 40 10.81 7.41 15.81
N PRO A 41 11.83 7.59 16.68
CA PRO A 41 11.63 8.14 18.02
C PRO A 41 10.97 9.52 18.00
N LEU A 42 10.37 9.92 19.13
CA LEU A 42 9.92 11.30 19.32
C LEU A 42 11.11 12.25 19.36
N ASP A 43 11.03 13.34 18.61
CA ASP A 43 11.97 14.47 18.71
C ASP A 43 11.60 15.33 19.94
N ASN A 44 12.53 16.17 20.41
CA ASN A 44 12.27 17.03 21.56
C ASN A 44 11.03 17.93 21.33
N GLY A 45 10.14 17.99 22.31
CA GLY A 45 8.89 18.75 22.25
C GLY A 45 7.72 18.06 21.51
N GLN A 46 7.91 16.85 20.97
CA GLN A 46 6.82 16.07 20.41
C GLN A 46 6.14 15.20 21.47
N THR A 47 4.85 14.93 21.25
CA THR A 47 4.05 14.03 22.09
C THR A 47 3.61 12.80 21.29
N ALA A 48 3.56 11.65 21.95
CA ALA A 48 3.03 10.43 21.36
C ALA A 48 1.59 10.64 20.89
N GLY A 49 1.31 10.25 19.66
CA GLY A 49 -0.03 10.28 19.07
C GLY A 49 -0.82 9.02 19.43
N THR A 50 -2.14 9.13 19.33
CA THR A 50 -3.05 7.98 19.42
C THR A 50 -3.99 8.02 18.23
N THR A 51 -4.07 6.93 17.47
CA THR A 51 -5.04 6.77 16.39
C THR A 51 -6.46 6.90 16.94
N PRO A 52 -7.27 7.86 16.46
CA PRO A 52 -8.68 7.92 16.83
C PRO A 52 -9.39 6.61 16.46
N SER A 53 -10.14 6.03 17.40
CA SER A 53 -10.83 4.75 17.18
C SER A 53 -11.77 4.77 15.97
N GLY A 54 -12.38 5.93 15.68
CA GLY A 54 -13.25 6.14 14.53
C GLY A 54 -12.57 6.05 13.17
N ILE A 55 -11.23 6.01 13.10
CA ILE A 55 -10.46 5.88 11.85
C ILE A 55 -9.65 4.59 11.77
N VAL A 56 -9.79 3.69 12.74
CA VAL A 56 -9.18 2.34 12.68
C VAL A 56 -9.89 1.54 11.59
N GLY A 57 -9.12 0.96 10.67
CA GLY A 57 -9.65 0.20 9.55
C GLY A 57 -8.71 0.14 8.35
N LYS A 58 -9.19 -0.53 7.30
CA LYS A 58 -8.51 -0.64 6.00
C LYS A 58 -9.16 0.30 4.98
N TYR A 59 -8.34 1.04 4.24
CA TYR A 59 -8.77 2.06 3.29
C TYR A 59 -7.97 1.95 2.01
N LYS A 60 -8.65 1.87 0.86
CA LYS A 60 -8.02 2.06 -0.44
C LYS A 60 -8.28 3.50 -0.87
N LEU A 61 -7.24 4.32 -0.94
CA LEU A 61 -7.33 5.75 -1.17
C LEU A 61 -6.57 6.15 -2.43
N THR A 62 -6.97 7.25 -3.05
CA THR A 62 -6.35 7.83 -4.24
C THR A 62 -5.53 9.06 -3.84
N TYR A 63 -4.28 9.13 -4.31
CA TYR A 63 -3.41 10.28 -4.08
C TYR A 63 -3.79 11.45 -4.97
N HIS A 64 -3.89 12.63 -4.36
CA HIS A 64 -4.01 13.90 -5.07
C HIS A 64 -2.78 14.74 -4.76
N LYS A 65 -1.94 14.90 -5.79
CA LYS A 65 -0.70 15.65 -5.70
C LYS A 65 -0.97 17.15 -5.68
N VAL A 66 -0.29 17.85 -4.77
CA VAL A 66 -0.33 19.32 -4.67
C VAL A 66 1.03 19.92 -5.01
N ASN A 67 2.10 19.40 -4.39
CA ASN A 67 3.47 19.84 -4.63
C ASN A 67 4.37 18.68 -5.10
N ASN A 68 5.48 19.02 -5.75
CA ASN A 68 6.52 18.05 -6.08
C ASN A 68 7.28 17.59 -4.83
N GLY A 69 7.92 16.42 -4.90
CA GLY A 69 8.78 15.88 -3.83
C GLY A 69 8.20 14.68 -3.07
N GLY A 70 6.89 14.44 -3.18
CA GLY A 70 6.25 13.23 -2.65
C GLY A 70 6.57 11.97 -3.48
N PRO A 71 6.46 10.78 -2.86
CA PRO A 71 6.84 9.51 -3.47
C PRO A 71 5.77 8.90 -4.38
N PHE A 72 4.56 9.46 -4.36
CA PHE A 72 3.40 8.93 -5.08
C PHE A 72 3.07 9.75 -6.33
N ALA A 73 2.63 9.06 -7.38
CA ALA A 73 2.11 9.71 -8.58
C ALA A 73 0.69 10.24 -8.34
N ASP A 74 0.33 11.34 -9.00
CA ASP A 74 -1.05 11.83 -8.96
C ASP A 74 -2.02 10.78 -9.51
N GLY A 75 -3.11 10.50 -8.79
CA GLY A 75 -4.06 9.43 -9.10
C GLY A 75 -3.65 8.02 -8.66
N GLU A 76 -2.49 7.83 -8.03
CA GLU A 76 -2.06 6.53 -7.53
C GLU A 76 -2.95 6.00 -6.40
N GLN A 77 -3.32 4.72 -6.45
CA GLN A 77 -4.11 4.08 -5.41
C GLN A 77 -3.23 3.30 -4.42
N VAL A 78 -3.40 3.59 -3.14
CA VAL A 78 -2.62 2.98 -2.04
C VAL A 78 -3.57 2.45 -0.98
N ASN A 79 -3.22 1.30 -0.39
CA ASN A 79 -3.94 0.75 0.74
C ASN A 79 -3.31 1.23 2.06
N PHE A 80 -4.16 1.69 2.96
CA PHE A 80 -3.81 2.09 4.31
C PHE A 80 -4.53 1.19 5.31
N GLU A 81 -3.84 0.75 6.35
CA GLU A 81 -4.44 0.08 7.51
C GLU A 81 -4.02 0.84 8.78
N LEU A 82 -4.98 1.55 9.37
CA LEU A 82 -4.85 2.16 10.69
C LEU A 82 -5.29 1.13 11.71
N THR A 83 -4.39 0.70 12.58
CA THR A 83 -4.64 -0.41 13.51
C THR A 83 -5.02 0.08 14.91
N SER A 84 -5.70 -0.78 15.67
CA SER A 84 -6.06 -0.49 17.07
C SER A 84 -4.85 -0.48 18.02
N ASP A 85 -3.73 -1.09 17.63
CA ASP A 85 -2.45 -1.05 18.35
C ASP A 85 -1.56 0.13 17.92
N ASN A 86 -2.17 1.18 17.37
CA ASN A 86 -1.55 2.48 17.10
C ASN A 86 -0.44 2.44 16.02
N LYS A 87 -0.65 1.64 14.97
CA LYS A 87 0.25 1.53 13.81
C LYS A 87 -0.45 1.95 12.52
N LEU A 88 0.35 2.36 11.55
CA LEU A 88 -0.10 2.57 10.18
C LEU A 88 0.61 1.57 9.27
N LYS A 89 -0.13 0.76 8.53
CA LYS A 89 0.43 0.01 7.39
C LYS A 89 0.10 0.73 6.10
N VAL A 90 1.09 0.89 5.22
CA VAL A 90 0.93 1.48 3.89
C VAL A 90 1.40 0.46 2.87
N SER A 91 0.53 0.09 1.94
CA SER A 91 0.80 -0.93 0.91
C SER A 91 0.46 -0.41 -0.48
N THR A 92 1.48 -0.37 -1.34
CA THR A 92 1.36 -0.12 -2.78
C THR A 92 1.36 -1.46 -3.55
N ALA A 93 1.44 -1.41 -4.88
CA ALA A 93 1.59 -2.63 -5.68
C ALA A 93 2.95 -3.32 -5.48
N SER A 94 3.99 -2.56 -5.14
CA SER A 94 5.38 -3.05 -5.02
C SER A 94 5.92 -3.05 -3.60
N ASP A 95 5.31 -2.28 -2.69
CA ASP A 95 5.90 -1.95 -1.40
C ASP A 95 4.90 -2.08 -0.26
N CYS A 96 5.42 -2.37 0.92
CA CYS A 96 4.64 -2.47 2.16
C CYS A 96 5.51 -1.99 3.32
N VAL A 97 4.99 -1.09 4.16
CA VAL A 97 5.65 -0.63 5.37
C VAL A 97 4.67 -0.57 6.54
N THR A 98 5.11 -0.98 7.73
CA THR A 98 4.44 -0.71 8.99
C THR A 98 5.15 0.45 9.67
N ILE A 99 4.42 1.46 10.12
CA ILE A 99 4.95 2.65 10.78
C ILE A 99 4.41 2.68 12.21
N GLU A 100 5.32 2.79 13.15
CA GLU A 100 5.06 2.83 14.59
C GLU A 100 5.43 4.21 15.17
N ASN A 101 5.11 4.42 16.45
CA ASN A 101 5.38 5.64 17.19
C ASN A 101 4.81 6.91 16.54
N PRO A 102 3.48 6.97 16.34
CA PRO A 102 2.85 8.17 15.83
C PRO A 102 3.03 9.38 16.76
N ARG A 103 2.83 10.56 16.20
CA ARG A 103 2.92 11.87 16.85
C ARG A 103 1.54 12.52 16.88
N ALA A 104 1.17 13.11 18.01
CA ALA A 104 -0.04 13.92 18.07
C ALA A 104 0.16 15.21 17.26
N THR A 105 -0.75 15.52 16.34
CA THR A 105 -0.75 16.80 15.60
C THR A 105 -1.95 17.66 15.96
N SER A 106 -3.12 17.04 16.18
CA SER A 106 -4.31 17.69 16.72
C SER A 106 -5.21 16.66 17.44
N PRO A 107 -6.31 17.06 18.09
CA PRO A 107 -7.25 16.12 18.69
C PRO A 107 -7.89 15.12 17.72
N VAL A 108 -7.87 15.43 16.41
CA VAL A 108 -8.50 14.60 15.36
C VAL A 108 -7.49 14.13 14.30
N GLU A 109 -6.21 14.42 14.47
CA GLU A 109 -5.17 14.06 13.51
C GLU A 109 -3.94 13.49 14.21
N VAL A 110 -3.39 12.45 13.60
CA VAL A 110 -2.21 11.75 14.08
C VAL A 110 -1.23 11.55 12.92
N SER A 111 0.06 11.79 13.18
CA SER A 111 1.13 11.71 12.19
C SER A 111 2.01 10.47 12.39
N PHE A 112 2.25 9.75 11.31
CA PHE A 112 3.10 8.55 11.23
C PHE A 112 4.34 8.90 10.39
N PRO A 113 5.51 9.13 11.03
CA PRO A 113 6.74 9.45 10.33
C PRO A 113 7.39 8.18 9.75
N ASP A 114 7.27 7.99 8.44
CA ASP A 114 8.03 6.98 7.70
C ASP A 114 9.41 7.54 7.36
N ASN A 115 10.43 7.12 8.11
CA ASN A 115 11.83 7.48 7.87
C ASN A 115 12.65 6.37 7.21
N CYS A 116 12.02 5.32 6.68
CA CYS A 116 12.74 4.13 6.24
C CYS A 116 12.31 3.57 4.86
N LYS A 117 11.06 3.79 4.43
CA LYS A 117 10.57 3.33 3.14
C LYS A 117 10.26 4.47 2.17
N PHE A 118 9.30 5.33 2.51
CA PHE A 118 8.86 6.43 1.65
C PHE A 118 9.50 7.77 2.01
N ASN A 119 10.13 7.87 3.19
CA ASN A 119 10.79 9.09 3.70
C ASN A 119 9.85 10.31 3.76
N VAL A 120 8.63 10.09 4.24
CA VAL A 120 7.55 11.09 4.37
C VAL A 120 6.82 10.93 5.70
N SER A 121 6.03 11.94 6.07
CA SER A 121 5.06 11.85 7.14
C SER A 121 3.67 11.62 6.56
N PHE A 122 2.95 10.63 7.07
CA PHE A 122 1.54 10.39 6.80
C PHE A 122 0.71 10.91 7.97
N ALA A 123 -0.10 11.95 7.78
CA ALA A 123 -0.98 12.47 8.82
C ALA A 123 -2.44 12.09 8.53
N ALA A 124 -2.99 11.17 9.33
CA ALA A 124 -4.35 10.67 9.17
C ALA A 124 -5.31 11.49 10.04
N SER A 125 -6.35 12.05 9.43
CA SER A 125 -7.35 12.88 10.12
C SER A 125 -8.73 12.25 10.13
N ALA A 126 -9.43 12.38 11.26
CA ALA A 126 -10.82 11.98 11.41
C ALA A 126 -11.77 13.10 10.94
N SER A 127 -12.88 12.72 10.32
CA SER A 127 -13.96 13.66 10.03
C SER A 127 -14.74 14.03 11.29
N THR A 128 -15.44 15.17 11.28
CA THR A 128 -16.34 15.58 12.38
C THR A 128 -17.54 14.64 12.58
N GLN A 129 -17.84 13.80 11.58
CA GLN A 129 -18.93 12.83 11.60
C GLN A 129 -18.43 11.42 11.95
N GLY A 130 -17.14 11.27 12.27
CA GLY A 130 -16.47 9.97 12.41
C GLY A 130 -15.95 9.44 11.07
N GLY A 131 -15.10 8.42 11.12
CA GLY A 131 -14.44 7.88 9.91
C GLY A 131 -13.22 8.67 9.47
N LEU A 132 -12.36 8.01 8.67
CA LEU A 132 -11.19 8.63 8.06
C LEU A 132 -11.64 9.69 7.05
N ASN A 133 -11.13 10.92 7.22
CA ASN A 133 -11.32 12.02 6.29
C ASN A 133 -10.30 11.93 5.14
N GLU A 134 -9.01 11.99 5.49
CA GLU A 134 -7.89 11.95 4.55
C GLU A 134 -6.61 11.47 5.23
N VAL A 135 -5.60 11.16 4.42
CA VAL A 135 -4.21 10.99 4.87
C VAL A 135 -3.34 11.99 4.12
N ASN A 136 -2.90 13.03 4.83
CA ASN A 136 -1.97 14.03 4.32
C ASN A 136 -0.57 13.45 4.19
N VAL A 137 0.13 13.82 3.13
CA VAL A 137 1.52 13.40 2.85
C VAL A 137 2.40 14.64 2.84
N GLY A 138 3.42 14.64 3.66
CA GLY A 138 4.42 15.70 3.69
C GLY A 138 5.82 15.20 3.95
N SER A 139 6.82 16.08 3.86
CA SER A 139 8.17 15.76 4.31
C SER A 139 8.20 15.50 5.81
N LEU A 140 9.26 14.84 6.28
CA LEU A 140 9.53 14.70 7.72
C LEU A 140 9.81 16.05 8.43
N THR A 141 9.88 17.15 7.67
CA THR A 141 10.15 18.52 8.14
C THR A 141 8.98 19.48 7.89
N GLY A 142 7.83 19.00 7.41
CA GLY A 142 6.59 19.78 7.29
C GLY A 142 6.27 20.38 5.92
N GLN A 143 7.00 20.05 4.86
CA GLN A 143 6.60 20.42 3.50
C GLN A 143 5.42 19.55 3.05
N PHE A 144 4.30 20.15 2.66
CA PHE A 144 3.13 19.40 2.20
C PHE A 144 3.27 18.98 0.74
N TYR A 145 3.02 17.71 0.42
CA TYR A 145 3.12 17.17 -0.94
C TYR A 145 1.76 16.86 -1.58
N GLY A 146 0.77 16.50 -0.78
CA GLY A 146 -0.55 16.12 -1.27
C GLY A 146 -1.30 15.28 -0.25
N GLN A 147 -2.41 14.67 -0.67
CA GLN A 147 -3.31 13.96 0.24
C GLN A 147 -3.95 12.75 -0.41
N PHE A 148 -4.22 11.73 0.39
CA PHE A 148 -5.02 10.57 0.03
C PHE A 148 -6.46 10.74 0.50
N ARG A 149 -7.42 10.49 -0.38
CA ARG A 149 -8.86 10.48 -0.06
C ARG A 149 -9.59 9.46 -0.93
N LYS A 150 -10.86 9.22 -0.63
CA LYS A 150 -11.72 8.30 -1.40
C LYS A 150 -12.01 8.83 -2.80
#